data_AF-A0A6F9CDT2-F1
#
_entry.id   AF-A0A6F9CDT2-F1
#
_cell.length_a   1.000
_cell.length_b   1.000
_cell.length_c   1.000
_cell.angle_alpha   90.00
_cell.angle_beta   90.00
_cell.angle_gamma   90.00
#
_symmetry.space_group_name_H-M   'P 1'
#
loop_
_entity.id
_entity.type
_entity.pdbx_description
1 polymer ?
#
loop_
_entity_poly.entity_id
_entity_poly.type
_entity_poly.pdbx_seq_one_letter_code
_entity_poly.pdbx_strand_id
1 'polypeptide(L)'
;MHSVVQLTRYPPLTVWYPIANSLRLLSVPVLASSGIDYNIKIWSPLEASPSFNRVLADEVITRNELMLEETRNTITVPASFMLRMLASLNHIRTDRLEGDRSEGSGQENEDEQ
;
A
#
# COMPACT_ATOMS: atom_id res chain seq x y z
N MET A 1 -34.19 21.30 64.35
CA MET A 1 -34.64 20.87 63.02
C MET A 1 -33.50 21.08 62.05
N HIS A 2 -32.83 20.01 61.64
CA HIS A 2 -32.10 19.88 60.38
C HIS A 2 -31.38 18.53 60.42
N SER A 3 -31.80 17.60 59.57
CA SER A 3 -30.92 16.53 59.12
C SER A 3 -31.24 16.23 57.67
N VAL A 4 -30.24 16.50 56.84
CA VAL A 4 -30.21 16.35 55.40
C VAL A 4 -29.90 14.89 55.08
N VAL A 5 -30.79 14.19 54.37
CA VAL A 5 -30.44 12.97 53.63
C VAL A 5 -31.26 12.93 52.35
N GLN A 6 -30.73 13.49 51.27
CA GLN A 6 -31.15 13.16 49.91
C GLN A 6 -30.20 12.08 49.39
N LEU A 7 -30.65 10.84 49.44
CA LEU A 7 -29.97 9.66 48.94
C LEU A 7 -30.06 9.66 47.41
N THR A 8 -29.08 10.28 46.73
CA THR A 8 -28.94 10.17 45.27
C THR A 8 -28.49 8.74 44.93
N ARG A 9 -29.47 7.86 44.65
CA ARG A 9 -29.22 6.53 44.10
C ARG A 9 -28.49 6.67 42.76
N TYR A 10 -27.24 6.21 42.72
CA TYR A 10 -26.56 5.98 41.44
C TYR A 10 -27.30 4.87 40.67
N PRO A 11 -27.61 5.05 39.38
CA PRO A 11 -28.24 4.00 38.57
C PRO A 11 -27.28 2.82 38.37
N PRO A 12 -27.80 1.60 38.17
CA PRO A 12 -27.00 0.38 38.10
C PRO A 12 -25.98 0.40 36.94
N LEU A 13 -24.80 -0.18 37.20
CA LEU A 13 -23.64 -0.24 36.28
C LEU A 13 -23.98 -0.79 34.87
N THR A 14 -25.06 -1.56 34.75
CA THR A 14 -25.57 -2.11 33.50
C THR A 14 -26.03 -1.04 32.50
N VAL A 15 -26.52 0.12 32.97
CA VAL A 15 -26.96 1.22 32.10
C VAL A 15 -25.77 2.02 31.57
N TRP A 16 -24.68 2.09 32.34
CA TRP A 16 -23.47 2.83 31.96
C TRP A 16 -22.50 2.01 31.11
N TYR A 17 -22.52 0.68 31.19
CA TYR A 17 -21.60 -0.18 30.46
C TYR A 17 -21.56 0.07 28.93
N PRO A 18 -22.70 0.20 28.23
CA PRO A 18 -22.70 0.46 26.78
C PRO A 18 -22.16 1.86 26.44
N ILE A 19 -22.51 2.87 27.25
CA ILE A 19 -22.10 4.27 27.05
C ILE A 19 -20.61 4.41 27.36
N ALA A 20 -20.13 3.79 28.44
CA ALA A 20 -18.72 3.78 28.82
C ALA A 20 -17.85 3.05 27.79
N ASN A 21 -18.34 1.95 27.20
CA ASN A 21 -17.62 1.25 26.14
C ASN A 21 -17.59 2.05 24.81
N SER A 22 -18.67 2.76 24.49
CA SER A 22 -18.72 3.66 23.32
C SER A 22 -17.84 4.90 23.50
N LEU A 23 -17.76 5.46 24.71
CA LEU A 23 -16.83 6.55 25.05
C LEU A 23 -15.37 6.10 25.13
N ARG A 24 -15.11 4.82 25.49
CA ARG A 24 -13.76 4.23 25.47
C ARG A 24 -13.16 4.28 24.06
N LEU A 25 -13.95 3.95 23.03
CA LEU A 25 -13.52 4.03 21.62
C LEU A 25 -13.13 5.45 21.19
N LEU A 26 -13.71 6.50 21.77
CA LEU A 26 -13.35 7.89 21.46
C LEU A 26 -12.01 8.34 22.05
N SER A 27 -11.42 7.55 22.97
CA SER A 27 -10.20 7.91 23.71
C SER A 27 -8.95 7.15 23.28
N VAL A 28 -9.09 6.12 22.43
CA VAL A 28 -7.96 5.28 22.04
C VAL A 28 -7.29 5.87 20.79
N PRO A 29 -5.96 6.09 20.79
CA PRO A 29 -5.28 6.64 19.63
C PRO A 29 -5.40 5.69 18.43
N VAL A 30 -5.74 6.25 17.29
CA VAL A 30 -5.78 5.58 15.99
C VAL A 30 -4.56 6.02 15.18
N LEU A 31 -3.87 5.08 14.54
CA LEU A 31 -2.77 5.38 13.63
C LEU A 31 -3.30 5.41 12.20
N ALA A 32 -3.05 6.51 11.48
CA ALA A 32 -3.29 6.60 10.04
C ALA A 32 -1.94 6.62 9.32
N SER A 33 -1.77 5.77 8.31
CA SER A 33 -0.57 5.74 7.46
C SER A 33 -0.96 5.79 5.99
N SER A 34 -0.33 6.65 5.20
CA SER A 34 -0.49 6.71 3.75
C SER A 34 0.64 5.98 3.03
N GLY A 35 0.30 5.19 2.01
CA GLY A 35 1.26 4.47 1.16
C GLY A 35 1.39 5.05 -0.26
N ILE A 36 2.15 4.35 -1.10
CA ILE A 36 2.34 4.67 -2.52
C ILE A 36 1.11 4.39 -3.40
N ASP A 37 0.10 3.75 -2.84
CA ASP A 37 -1.15 3.31 -3.48
C ASP A 37 -2.30 4.32 -3.33
N TYR A 38 -1.99 5.55 -2.87
CA TYR A 38 -2.95 6.65 -2.70
C TYR A 38 -4.16 6.32 -1.80
N ASN A 39 -4.04 5.29 -0.97
CA ASN A 39 -5.02 5.00 0.09
C ASN A 39 -4.46 5.41 1.46
N ILE A 40 -5.38 5.50 2.43
CA ILE A 40 -5.04 5.70 3.83
C ILE A 40 -5.39 4.42 4.57
N LYS A 41 -4.39 3.81 5.21
CA LYS A 41 -4.56 2.67 6.12
C LYS A 41 -4.83 3.20 7.52
N ILE A 42 -5.91 2.71 8.13
CA ILE A 42 -6.31 3.07 9.49
C ILE A 42 -6.06 1.87 10.39
N TRP A 43 -5.33 2.08 11.47
CA TRP A 43 -4.96 1.06 12.44
C TRP A 43 -5.52 1.44 13.80
N SER A 44 -6.35 0.57 14.37
CA SER A 44 -6.83 0.67 15.75
C SER A 44 -6.21 -0.44 16.60
N PRO A 45 -5.77 -0.15 17.84
CA PRO A 45 -5.30 -1.21 18.72
C PRO A 45 -6.44 -2.19 19.04
N LEU A 46 -6.11 -3.48 19.03
CA LEU A 46 -7.07 -4.57 19.29
C LEU A 46 -7.05 -5.03 20.75
N GLU A 47 -5.92 -4.82 21.43
CA GLU A 47 -5.72 -5.28 22.81
C GLU A 47 -6.43 -4.37 23.81
N ALA A 48 -7.02 -4.98 24.85
CA ALA A 48 -7.72 -4.25 25.90
C ALA A 48 -6.80 -3.41 26.78
N SER A 49 -5.50 -3.73 26.81
CA SER A 49 -4.46 -3.02 27.55
C SER A 49 -3.25 -2.78 26.66
N PRO A 50 -2.50 -1.67 26.85
CA PRO A 50 -1.29 -1.41 26.08
C PRO A 50 -0.29 -2.57 26.20
N SER A 51 0.12 -3.12 25.07
CA SER A 51 1.16 -4.14 24.99
C SER A 51 2.07 -3.80 23.82
N PHE A 52 3.38 -3.90 24.03
CA PHE A 52 4.37 -3.65 23.00
C PHE A 52 5.38 -4.79 22.97
N ASN A 53 5.41 -5.52 21.85
CA ASN A 53 6.37 -6.58 21.64
C ASN A 53 7.62 -6.00 20.96
N ARG A 54 8.65 -5.70 21.77
CA ARG A 54 9.92 -5.14 21.29
C ARG A 54 10.63 -6.05 20.28
N VAL A 55 10.64 -7.36 20.54
CA VAL A 55 11.33 -8.33 19.66
C VAL A 55 10.70 -8.31 18.26
N LEU A 56 9.37 -8.37 18.19
CA LEU A 56 8.65 -8.28 16.92
C LEU A 56 8.84 -6.92 16.24
N ALA A 57 8.83 -5.82 17.02
CA ALA A 57 9.02 -4.48 16.48
C ALA A 57 10.41 -4.32 15.84
N ASP A 58 11.47 -4.75 16.53
CA ASP A 58 12.85 -4.69 16.03
C ASP A 58 13.01 -5.54 14.76
N GLU A 59 12.35 -6.70 14.73
CA GLU A 59 12.32 -7.60 13.57
C GLU A 59 11.63 -6.95 12.35
N VAL A 60 10.48 -6.29 12.57
CA VAL A 60 9.74 -5.56 11.52
C VAL A 60 10.54 -4.36 11.01
N ILE A 61 11.18 -3.59 11.91
CA ILE A 61 12.01 -2.44 11.54
C ILE A 61 13.16 -2.91 10.64
N THR A 62 13.90 -3.94 11.09
CA THR A 62 15.03 -4.49 10.34
C THR A 62 14.61 -4.96 8.94
N ARG A 63 13.46 -5.63 8.82
CA ARG A 63 12.93 -6.05 7.51
C ARG A 63 12.52 -4.87 6.63
N ASN A 64 11.87 -3.86 7.19
CA ASN A 64 11.45 -2.69 6.43
C ASN A 64 12.65 -1.92 5.88
N GLU A 65 13.72 -1.78 6.66
CA GLU A 65 14.97 -1.16 6.20
C GLU A 65 15.60 -1.94 5.05
N LEU A 66 15.66 -3.27 5.16
CA LEU A 66 16.17 -4.14 4.10
C LEU A 66 15.32 -4.02 2.82
N MET A 67 13.99 -4.04 2.93
CA MET A 67 13.09 -3.87 1.79
C MET A 67 13.26 -2.52 1.07
N LEU A 68 13.48 -1.45 1.85
CA LEU A 68 13.72 -0.12 1.30
C LEU A 68 15.05 -0.05 0.55
N GLU A 69 16.10 -0.68 1.07
CA GLU A 69 17.41 -0.73 0.38
C GLU A 69 17.35 -1.60 -0.88
N GLU A 70 16.74 -2.79 -0.81
CA GLU A 70 16.56 -3.67 -1.97
C GLU A 70 15.79 -2.99 -3.11
N THR A 71 14.84 -2.12 -2.77
CA THR A 71 13.99 -1.40 -3.74
C THR A 71 14.54 -0.02 -4.11
N ARG A 72 15.73 0.38 -3.62
CA ARG A 72 16.27 1.74 -3.80
C ARG A 72 16.35 2.19 -5.26
N ASN A 73 16.68 1.29 -6.17
CA ASN A 73 16.79 1.56 -7.61
C ASN A 73 15.62 0.98 -8.43
N THR A 74 14.54 0.56 -7.77
CA THR A 74 13.38 -0.03 -8.40
C THR A 74 12.26 1.00 -8.43
N ILE A 75 11.71 1.26 -9.62
CA ILE A 75 10.54 2.14 -9.77
C ILE A 75 9.27 1.28 -9.85
N THR A 76 8.23 1.68 -9.11
CA THR A 76 6.90 1.07 -9.24
C THR A 76 6.18 1.74 -10.40
N VAL A 77 5.80 0.94 -11.40
CA VAL A 77 5.01 1.39 -12.56
C VAL A 77 3.72 0.58 -12.66
N PRO A 78 2.59 1.17 -13.12
CA PRO A 78 1.39 0.40 -13.43
C PRO A 78 1.66 -0.67 -14.49
N ALA A 79 1.01 -1.82 -14.40
CA ALA A 79 1.22 -2.93 -15.34
C ALA A 79 1.00 -2.51 -16.81
N SER A 80 0.01 -1.65 -17.06
CA SER A 80 -0.27 -1.11 -18.40
C SER A 80 0.89 -0.32 -18.99
N PHE A 81 1.66 0.38 -18.16
CA PHE A 81 2.86 1.10 -18.59
C PHE A 81 3.94 0.12 -19.03
N MET A 82 4.18 -0.93 -18.25
CA MET A 82 5.16 -1.97 -18.58
C MET A 82 4.81 -2.69 -19.88
N LEU A 83 3.53 -3.04 -20.09
CA LEU A 83 3.08 -3.66 -21.35
C LEU A 83 3.35 -2.78 -22.57
N ARG A 84 3.08 -1.48 -22.46
CA ARG A 84 3.37 -0.53 -23.54
C ARG A 84 4.87 -0.43 -23.80
N MET A 85 5.68 -0.38 -22.76
CA MET A 85 7.14 -0.35 -22.88
C MET A 85 7.67 -1.59 -23.59
N LEU A 86 7.20 -2.78 -23.21
CA LEU A 86 7.57 -4.05 -23.85
C LEU A 86 7.14 -4.11 -25.31
N ALA A 87 5.93 -3.65 -25.64
CA ALA A 87 5.46 -3.57 -27.02
C ALA A 87 6.33 -2.63 -27.86
N SER A 88 6.67 -1.45 -27.35
CA SER A 88 7.56 -0.51 -28.02
C SER A 88 8.97 -1.07 -28.21
N LEU A 89 9.53 -1.76 -27.21
CA LEU A 89 10.83 -2.42 -27.33
C LEU A 89 10.81 -3.56 -28.36
N ASN A 90 9.71 -4.33 -28.42
CA ASN A 90 9.55 -5.41 -29.38
C ASN A 90 9.46 -4.88 -30.82
N HIS A 91 8.71 -3.79 -31.04
CA HIS A 91 8.63 -3.15 -32.36
C HIS A 91 10.01 -2.67 -32.85
N ILE A 92 10.80 -2.02 -31.99
CA ILE A 92 12.18 -1.59 -32.31
C ILE A 92 13.06 -2.78 -32.73
N ARG A 93 12.89 -3.94 -32.09
CA ARG A 93 13.66 -5.15 -32.43
C ARG A 93 13.25 -5.72 -33.78
N THR A 94 11.95 -5.78 -34.07
CA THR A 94 11.43 -6.30 -35.35
C THR A 94 11.82 -5.40 -36.52
N ASP A 95 11.69 -4.08 -36.38
CA ASP A 95 12.01 -3.11 -37.45
C ASP A 95 13.49 -3.17 -37.86
N ARG A 96 14.40 -3.44 -36.92
CA ARG A 96 15.83 -3.62 -37.21
C ARG A 96 16.16 -4.92 -37.95
N LEU A 97 15.33 -5.96 -37.80
CA LEU A 97 15.54 -7.26 -38.45
C LEU A 97 14.95 -7.32 -39.86
N GLU A 98 13.90 -6.53 -40.13
CA GLU A 98 13.29 -6.44 -41.47
C GLU A 98 14.02 -5.45 -42.39
N GLY A 99 14.64 -4.39 -41.83
CA GLY A 99 15.42 -3.42 -42.61
C GLY A 99 16.68 -3.97 -43.28
N ASP A 100 17.26 -5.06 -42.76
CA ASP A 100 18.49 -5.68 -43.30
C ASP A 100 18.22 -6.68 -44.44
N ARG A 101 16.95 -6.96 -44.74
CA ARG A 101 16.53 -7.91 -45.80
C ARG A 101 16.10 -7.25 -47.10
N SER A 102 15.99 -5.91 -47.15
CA SER A 102 15.37 -5.20 -48.27
C SER A 102 16.32 -4.46 -49.22
N GLU A 103 17.63 -4.50 -49.01
CA GLU A 103 18.63 -3.99 -49.97
C GLU A 103 19.25 -5.15 -50.77
N GLY A 104 18.49 -5.69 -51.73
CA GLY A 104 18.97 -6.85 -52.51
C GLY A 104 18.07 -7.27 -53.67
N SER A 105 17.52 -6.31 -54.43
CA SER A 105 16.88 -6.62 -55.72
C SER A 105 17.34 -5.61 -56.76
N GLY A 106 18.60 -5.71 -57.16
CA GLY A 106 19.09 -5.11 -58.40
C GLY A 106 18.49 -5.88 -59.57
N GLN A 107 17.62 -5.22 -60.33
CA GLN A 107 16.97 -5.73 -61.53
C GLN A 107 18.04 -6.12 -62.55
N GLU A 108 18.15 -7.40 -62.87
CA GLU A 108 18.78 -7.84 -64.11
C GLU A 108 17.73 -7.62 -65.22
N ASN A 109 17.92 -6.55 -65.98
CA ASN A 109 17.09 -6.26 -67.15
C ASN A 109 17.28 -7.37 -68.18
N GLU A 110 16.16 -8.01 -68.53
CA GLU A 110 15.99 -8.70 -69.79
C GLU A 110 16.03 -7.65 -70.90
N ASP A 111 17.07 -7.67 -71.74
CA ASP A 111 17.01 -7.07 -73.07
C ASP A 111 17.41 -8.13 -74.10
N GLU A 112 16.38 -8.69 -74.73
CA GLU A 112 16.41 -9.44 -75.98
C GLU A 112 16.73 -8.49 -77.16
N GLN A 113 17.86 -8.69 -77.84
CA GLN A 113 18.06 -8.73 -79.32
C GLN A 113 19.52 -8.53 -79.75
#